data_AF-A0A4P5YLG6-F1
#
_entry.id   AF-A0A4P5YLG6-F1
#
_cell.length_a   1.000
_cell.length_b   1.000
_cell.length_c   1.000
_cell.angle_alpha   90.00
_cell.angle_beta   90.00
_cell.angle_gamma   90.00
#
_symmetry.space_group_name_H-M   'P 1'
#
loop_
_entity.id
_entity.type
_entity.pdbx_description
1 polymer ?
#
loop_
_entity_poly.entity_id
_entity_poly.type
_entity_poly.pdbx_seq_one_letter_code
_entity_poly.pdbx_strand_id
1 'polypeptide(L)'
;MTDTHIIALGGGGFSMENSPLLDDYIISISGEKNPRICFIPTACGDADSYSIRFYRRFASVGCYAFDLQLVRRQISDLESFILSMDILYVGGGNTANMLAIWREHGVDTILKKHGYPARYSVEYRPVQFAGSNTELPIRLVQD
;
A
#
# COMPACT_ATOMS: atom_id res chain seq x y z
N MET A 1 21.44 1.49 -7.83
CA MET A 1 20.13 1.48 -8.50
C MET A 1 19.27 0.54 -7.67
N THR A 2 18.14 1.00 -7.15
CA THR A 2 17.17 0.10 -6.53
C THR A 2 16.35 -0.51 -7.67
N ASP A 3 16.43 -1.84 -7.82
CA ASP A 3 15.67 -2.55 -8.85
C ASP A 3 14.18 -2.55 -8.49
N THR A 4 13.32 -2.20 -9.46
CA THR A 4 11.88 -2.32 -9.28
C THR A 4 11.46 -3.76 -9.54
N HIS A 5 10.76 -4.35 -8.57
CA HIS A 5 10.24 -5.71 -8.67
C HIS A 5 8.72 -5.71 -8.86
N ILE A 6 8.23 -6.47 -9.85
CA ILE A 6 6.80 -6.76 -10.02
C ILE A 6 6.60 -8.24 -9.72
N ILE A 7 5.79 -8.53 -8.69
CA ILE A 7 5.50 -9.89 -8.25
C ILE A 7 4.04 -10.19 -8.61
N ALA A 8 3.84 -11.13 -9.53
CA ALA A 8 2.50 -11.58 -9.90
C ALA A 8 2.08 -12.76 -9.01
N LEU A 9 0.97 -12.60 -8.29
CA LEU A 9 0.42 -13.61 -7.39
C LEU A 9 -0.85 -14.22 -7.97
N GLY A 10 -0.92 -15.55 -8.03
CA GLY A 10 -2.15 -16.28 -8.41
C GLY A 10 -3.20 -16.40 -7.29
N GLY A 11 -2.94 -15.75 -6.15
CA GLY A 11 -3.60 -15.97 -4.86
C GLY A 11 -2.56 -16.17 -3.75
N GLY A 12 -3.00 -16.26 -2.49
CA GLY A 12 -2.12 -16.59 -1.36
C GLY A 12 -1.82 -15.41 -0.41
N GLY A 13 -0.77 -15.60 0.40
CA GLY A 13 -0.31 -14.64 1.40
C GLY A 13 -1.34 -14.37 2.49
N PHE A 14 -1.31 -13.18 3.07
CA PHE A 14 -2.20 -12.78 4.17
C PHE A 14 -3.71 -12.95 3.89
N SER A 15 -4.08 -13.06 2.61
CA SER A 15 -5.46 -13.11 2.16
C SER A 15 -6.08 -14.51 2.20
N MET A 16 -5.27 -15.57 2.05
CA MET A 16 -5.74 -16.95 1.86
C MET A 16 -5.00 -17.99 2.68
N GLU A 17 -3.81 -17.66 3.21
CA GLU A 17 -2.93 -18.62 3.85
C GLU A 17 -2.61 -18.22 5.29
N ASN A 18 -2.33 -19.23 6.12
CA ASN A 18 -1.73 -19.02 7.44
C ASN A 18 -0.19 -18.98 7.38
N SER A 19 0.39 -19.44 6.26
CA SER A 19 1.82 -19.46 6.05
C SER A 19 2.35 -18.03 5.84
N PRO A 20 3.41 -17.61 6.56
CA PRO A 20 3.94 -16.26 6.41
C PRO A 20 4.86 -16.11 5.20
N LEU A 21 5.26 -17.22 4.54
CA LEU A 21 6.38 -17.27 3.60
C LEU A 21 6.25 -16.33 2.42
N LEU A 22 5.05 -16.21 1.82
CA LEU A 22 4.85 -15.32 0.67
C LEU A 22 4.96 -13.85 1.09
N ASP A 23 4.33 -13.49 2.20
CA ASP A 23 4.38 -12.12 2.71
C ASP A 23 5.81 -11.76 3.18
N ASP A 24 6.52 -12.70 3.81
CA ASP A 24 7.93 -12.52 4.23
C ASP A 24 8.85 -12.34 3.02
N TYR A 25 8.61 -13.11 1.95
CA TYR A 25 9.34 -12.95 0.69
C TYR A 25 9.14 -11.55 0.09
N ILE A 26 7.89 -11.07 0.04
CA ILE A 26 7.56 -9.72 -0.45
C ILE A 26 8.26 -8.64 0.39
N ILE A 27 8.24 -8.77 1.71
CA ILE A 27 8.95 -7.85 2.62
C ILE A 27 10.45 -7.87 2.34
N SER A 28 11.04 -9.06 2.20
CA SER A 28 12.49 -9.22 1.99
C SER A 28 13.01 -8.56 0.71
N ILE A 29 12.16 -8.47 -0.32
CA ILE A 29 12.51 -7.82 -1.59
C ILE A 29 12.68 -6.31 -1.44
N SER A 30 11.99 -5.68 -0.48
CA SER A 30 12.11 -4.23 -0.28
C SER A 30 13.52 -3.79 0.14
N GLY A 31 14.29 -4.67 0.78
CA GLY A 31 15.60 -4.34 1.36
C GLY A 31 15.54 -3.41 2.58
N GLU A 32 14.34 -2.93 2.95
CA GLU A 32 14.12 -2.02 4.06
C GLU A 32 13.86 -2.77 5.37
N LYS A 33 14.35 -2.23 6.48
CA LYS A 33 14.16 -2.84 7.81
C LYS A 33 12.71 -2.74 8.30
N ASN A 34 12.05 -1.63 7.99
CA ASN A 34 10.68 -1.32 8.40
C ASN A 34 9.94 -0.71 7.19
N PRO A 35 9.64 -1.50 6.14
CA PRO A 35 9.09 -0.97 4.90
C PRO A 35 7.70 -0.37 5.12
N ARG A 36 7.43 0.71 4.40
CA ARG A 36 6.08 1.27 4.22
C ARG A 36 5.38 0.45 3.15
N ILE A 37 4.35 -0.27 3.58
CA ILE A 37 3.56 -1.13 2.71
C ILE A 37 2.13 -0.59 2.64
N CYS A 38 1.65 -0.35 1.42
CA CYS A 38 0.27 0.04 1.17
C CYS A 38 -0.50 -1.09 0.50
N PHE A 39 -1.63 -1.46 1.10
CA PHE A 39 -2.60 -2.34 0.48
C PHE A 39 -3.60 -1.55 -0.37
N ILE A 40 -3.85 -1.99 -1.59
CA ILE A 40 -4.84 -1.40 -2.52
C ILE A 40 -6.00 -2.39 -2.69
N PRO A 41 -7.04 -2.34 -1.82
CA PRO A 41 -8.16 -3.29 -1.80
C PRO A 41 -9.22 -3.06 -2.88
N THR A 42 -8.97 -2.20 -3.87
CA THR A 42 -10.02 -1.72 -4.79
C THR A 42 -10.74 -2.85 -5.53
N ALA A 43 -10.06 -3.94 -5.88
CA ALA A 43 -10.68 -5.09 -6.57
C ALA A 43 -11.75 -5.81 -5.74
N CYS A 44 -11.70 -5.73 -4.40
CA CYS A 44 -12.72 -6.27 -3.52
C CYS A 44 -13.70 -5.20 -3.01
N GLY A 45 -13.71 -4.01 -3.63
CA GLY A 45 -14.60 -2.91 -3.25
C GLY A 45 -14.24 -2.26 -1.92
N ASP A 46 -12.94 -2.23 -1.59
CA ASP A 46 -12.44 -1.74 -0.31
C ASP A 46 -13.07 -2.49 0.89
N ALA A 47 -13.10 -3.82 0.85
CA ALA A 47 -13.70 -4.60 1.93
C ALA A 47 -12.86 -4.53 3.22
N ASP A 48 -13.44 -4.03 4.31
CA ASP A 48 -12.74 -3.86 5.59
C ASP A 48 -12.12 -5.16 6.11
N SER A 49 -12.77 -6.30 5.87
CA SER A 49 -12.25 -7.62 6.27
C SER A 49 -10.87 -7.93 5.67
N TYR A 50 -10.58 -7.45 4.46
CA TYR A 50 -9.26 -7.61 3.83
C TYR A 50 -8.24 -6.65 4.45
N SER A 51 -8.58 -5.38 4.63
CA SER A 51 -7.70 -4.42 5.29
C SER A 51 -7.34 -4.88 6.71
N ILE A 52 -8.29 -5.41 7.49
CA ILE A 52 -8.03 -5.95 8.83
C ILE A 52 -7.03 -7.11 8.78
N ARG A 53 -7.16 -8.06 7.84
CA ARG A 53 -6.20 -9.17 7.70
C ARG A 53 -4.82 -8.65 7.30
N PHE A 54 -4.77 -7.68 6.39
CA PHE A 54 -3.53 -7.00 5.99
C PHE A 54 -2.83 -6.37 7.20
N TYR A 55 -3.54 -5.53 7.97
CA TYR A 55 -2.97 -4.89 9.16
C TYR A 55 -2.48 -5.90 10.20
N ARG A 56 -3.25 -6.98 10.46
CA ARG A 56 -2.83 -8.06 11.36
C ARG A 56 -1.50 -8.69 10.93
N ARG A 57 -1.31 -8.90 9.63
CA ARG A 57 -0.11 -9.50 9.08
C ARG A 57 1.09 -8.55 9.12
N PHE A 58 0.97 -7.36 8.55
CA PHE A 58 2.13 -6.52 8.27
C PHE A 58 2.54 -5.65 9.45
N ALA A 59 1.59 -5.21 10.30
CA ALA A 59 1.94 -4.50 11.53
C ALA A 59 2.65 -5.41 12.55
N SER A 60 2.34 -6.73 12.55
CA SER A 60 2.98 -7.68 13.49
C SER A 60 4.42 -8.04 13.12
N VAL A 61 4.87 -7.75 11.90
CA VAL A 61 6.25 -7.97 11.44
C VAL A 61 7.01 -6.66 11.18
N GLY A 62 6.57 -5.57 11.81
CA GLY A 62 7.33 -4.33 11.86
C GLY A 62 7.25 -3.48 10.58
N CYS A 63 6.29 -3.73 9.70
CA CYS A 63 6.03 -2.83 8.57
C CYS A 63 5.20 -1.63 9.01
N TYR A 64 5.40 -0.47 8.38
CA TYR A 64 4.46 0.64 8.45
C TYR A 64 3.34 0.37 7.45
N ALA A 65 2.23 -0.17 7.95
CA ALA A 65 1.10 -0.59 7.13
C ALA A 65 0.13 0.57 6.85
N PHE A 66 -0.34 0.65 5.60
CA PHE A 66 -1.36 1.58 5.14
C PHE A 66 -2.33 0.86 4.19
N ASP A 67 -3.52 1.43 3.97
CA ASP A 67 -4.40 1.03 2.89
C ASP A 67 -4.89 2.23 2.07
N LEU A 68 -5.01 2.04 0.76
CA LEU A 68 -5.52 3.03 -0.18
C LEU A 68 -6.91 2.62 -0.67
N GLN A 69 -7.93 3.09 0.03
CA GLN A 69 -9.32 2.94 -0.38
C GLN A 69 -9.66 3.98 -1.46
N LEU A 70 -10.23 3.52 -2.58
CA LEU A 70 -10.59 4.37 -3.72
C LEU A 70 -12.11 4.47 -3.92
N VAL A 71 -12.88 3.46 -3.51
CA VAL A 71 -14.34 3.50 -3.44
C VAL A 71 -14.78 4.45 -2.32
N ARG A 72 -14.09 4.41 -1.18
CA ARG A 72 -14.30 5.30 -0.03
C ARG A 72 -13.10 6.22 0.19
N ARG A 73 -12.77 7.01 -0.84
CA ARG A 73 -11.53 7.80 -0.88
C ARG A 73 -11.45 8.84 0.25
N GLN A 74 -10.36 8.77 1.00
CA GLN A 74 -9.99 9.75 2.04
C GLN A 74 -8.70 10.52 1.70
N ILE A 75 -7.81 9.93 0.89
CA ILE A 75 -6.53 10.53 0.51
C ILE A 75 -6.73 11.45 -0.70
N SER A 76 -6.46 12.74 -0.52
CA SER A 76 -6.56 13.74 -1.59
C SER A 76 -5.36 13.68 -2.53
N ASP A 77 -4.14 13.72 -2.01
CA ASP A 77 -2.91 13.66 -2.81
C ASP A 77 -2.43 12.22 -3.00
N LEU A 78 -2.96 11.56 -4.03
CA LEU A 78 -2.64 10.16 -4.35
C LEU A 78 -1.21 9.99 -4.85
N GLU A 79 -0.68 10.95 -5.61
CA GLU A 79 0.66 10.81 -6.20
C GLU A 79 1.72 10.83 -5.11
N SER A 80 1.70 11.85 -4.24
CA SER A 80 2.60 11.93 -3.09
C SER A 80 2.49 10.71 -2.19
N PHE A 81 1.27 10.25 -1.92
CA PHE A 81 1.04 9.08 -1.07
C PHE A 81 1.61 7.79 -1.70
N ILE A 82 1.29 7.49 -2.96
CA ILE A 82 1.75 6.26 -3.63
C ILE A 82 3.27 6.27 -3.81
N LEU A 83 3.85 7.39 -4.20
CA LEU A 83 5.31 7.54 -4.37
C LEU A 83 6.08 7.45 -3.05
N SER A 84 5.39 7.58 -1.91
CA SER A 84 5.96 7.36 -0.59
C SER A 84 5.92 5.91 -0.10
N MET A 85 5.52 4.94 -0.92
CA MET A 85 5.44 3.55 -0.47
C MET A 85 6.64 2.75 -0.97
N ASP A 86 7.19 1.90 -0.11
CA ASP A 86 8.28 0.99 -0.47
C ASP A 86 7.69 -0.29 -1.13
N ILE A 87 6.50 -0.70 -0.69
CA ILE A 87 5.75 -1.83 -1.24
C ILE A 87 4.30 -1.42 -1.52
N LEU A 88 3.82 -1.73 -2.73
CA LEU A 88 2.41 -1.60 -3.11
C LEU A 88 1.82 -2.99 -3.31
N TYR A 89 0.92 -3.40 -2.42
CA TYR A 89 0.25 -4.70 -2.45
C TYR A 89 -1.15 -4.54 -3.03
N VAL A 90 -1.42 -5.11 -4.20
CA VAL A 90 -2.75 -5.01 -4.85
C VAL A 90 -3.62 -6.21 -4.48
N GLY A 91 -4.81 -5.96 -3.94
CA GLY A 91 -5.77 -7.01 -3.60
C GLY A 91 -6.40 -7.67 -4.82
N GLY A 92 -6.75 -8.95 -4.69
CA GLY A 92 -7.54 -9.68 -5.68
C GLY A 92 -9.04 -9.33 -5.63
N GLY A 93 -9.78 -9.74 -6.68
CA GLY A 93 -11.22 -9.51 -6.79
C GLY A 93 -11.64 -9.23 -8.24
N ASN A 94 -12.54 -8.27 -8.44
CA ASN A 94 -12.95 -7.85 -9.77
C ASN A 94 -11.95 -6.83 -10.36
N THR A 95 -11.00 -7.34 -11.15
CA THR A 95 -9.96 -6.54 -11.81
C THR A 95 -10.53 -5.52 -12.80
N ALA A 96 -11.64 -5.82 -13.48
CA ALA A 96 -12.26 -4.89 -14.42
C ALA A 96 -12.77 -3.63 -13.72
N ASN A 97 -13.46 -3.81 -12.58
CA ASN A 97 -13.93 -2.71 -11.73
C ASN A 97 -12.75 -1.92 -11.15
N MET A 98 -11.72 -2.63 -10.64
CA MET A 98 -10.50 -2.00 -10.13
C MET A 98 -9.87 -1.08 -11.17
N LEU A 99 -9.64 -1.58 -12.39
CA LEU A 99 -9.02 -0.81 -13.46
C LEU A 99 -9.87 0.39 -13.91
N ALA A 100 -11.20 0.27 -13.87
CA ALA A 100 -12.09 1.40 -14.14
C ALA A 100 -11.91 2.52 -13.09
N ILE A 101 -11.93 2.16 -11.81
CA ILE A 101 -11.71 3.10 -10.69
C ILE A 101 -10.31 3.71 -10.72
N TRP A 102 -9.29 2.91 -11.05
CA TRP A 102 -7.90 3.40 -11.12
C TRP A 102 -7.71 4.42 -12.21
N ARG A 103 -8.31 4.21 -13.40
CA ARG A 103 -8.27 5.19 -14.50
C ARG A 103 -8.98 6.49 -14.12
N GLU A 104 -10.13 6.40 -13.46
CA GLU A 104 -10.87 7.58 -12.97
C GLU A 104 -10.03 8.40 -11.98
N HIS A 105 -9.23 7.75 -11.12
CA HIS A 105 -8.39 8.42 -10.14
C HIS A 105 -6.93 8.65 -10.58
N GLY A 106 -6.55 8.25 -11.80
CA GLY A 106 -5.18 8.39 -12.32
C GLY A 106 -4.13 7.50 -11.66
N VAL A 107 -4.54 6.47 -10.90
CA VAL A 107 -3.62 5.57 -10.18
C VAL A 107 -2.73 4.79 -11.15
N ASP A 108 -3.27 4.36 -12.28
CA ASP A 108 -2.52 3.68 -13.34
C ASP A 108 -1.35 4.51 -13.89
N THR A 109 -1.53 5.83 -13.95
CA THR A 109 -0.50 6.77 -14.39
C THR A 109 0.54 7.00 -13.29
N ILE A 110 0.10 7.09 -12.03
CA ILE A 110 1.00 7.26 -10.88
C ILE A 110 1.89 6.02 -10.70
N LEU A 111 1.33 4.80 -10.81
CA LEU A 111 2.10 3.55 -10.67
C LEU A 111 3.22 3.42 -11.71
N LYS A 112 3.02 3.94 -12.92
CA LYS A 112 4.09 3.98 -13.94
C LYS A 112 5.26 4.89 -13.52
N LYS A 113 5.01 5.91 -12.69
CA LYS A 113 6.04 6.80 -12.13
C LYS A 113 6.77 6.16 -10.94
N HIS A 114 6.11 5.27 -10.19
CA HIS A 114 6.67 4.61 -9.00
C HIS A 114 7.90 3.75 -9.30
N GLY A 115 7.97 3.15 -10.50
CA GLY A 115 9.14 2.39 -10.97
C GLY A 115 10.39 3.22 -11.30
N TYR A 116 10.39 4.53 -11.01
CA TYR A 116 11.57 5.40 -11.11
C TYR A 116 12.06 5.74 -9.69
N PRO A 117 13.39 5.83 -9.46
CA PRO A 117 13.93 6.05 -8.12
C PRO A 117 13.30 7.29 -7.47
N ALA A 118 12.71 7.10 -6.29
CA ALA A 118 12.04 8.13 -5.51
C ALA A 118 13.02 9.26 -5.13
N ARG A 119 12.60 10.52 -5.31
CA ARG A 119 13.36 11.73 -4.93
C ARG A 119 12.79 12.41 -3.67
N TYR A 120 12.13 11.66 -2.80
CA TYR A 120 11.38 12.25 -1.68
C TYR A 120 11.63 11.46 -0.39
N SER A 121 11.90 12.18 0.70
CA SER A 121 11.96 11.65 2.06
C SER A 121 10.61 11.95 2.75
N VAL A 122 10.18 11.07 3.68
CA VAL A 122 8.82 11.13 4.24
C VAL A 122 8.86 10.88 5.74
N GLU A 123 8.22 11.76 6.50
CA GLU A 123 8.04 11.58 7.93
C GLU A 123 6.77 10.77 8.21
N TYR A 124 6.94 9.60 8.87
CA TYR A 124 5.86 8.80 9.39
C TYR A 124 5.41 9.31 10.77
N ARG A 125 4.11 9.58 10.92
CA ARG A 125 3.49 9.74 12.25
C ARG A 125 2.56 8.56 12.52
N PRO A 126 2.80 7.78 13.59
CA PRO A 126 1.89 6.70 13.95
C PRO A 126 0.49 7.27 14.19
N VAL A 127 -0.53 6.58 13.68
CA VAL A 127 -1.93 6.90 13.97
C VAL A 127 -2.15 6.74 15.48
N GLN A 128 -2.27 7.85 16.19
CA GLN A 128 -2.74 7.85 17.58
C GLN A 128 -4.26 7.75 17.56
N PHE A 129 -4.81 6.63 18.03
CA PHE A 129 -6.25 6.49 18.27
C PHE A 129 -6.66 7.29 19.51
N ALA A 130 -6.69 8.62 19.39
CA ALA A 130 -7.29 9.50 20.39
C ALA A 130 -7.75 10.82 19.75
N GLY A 131 -9.06 11.03 19.68
CA GLY A 131 -9.67 12.36 19.60
C GLY A 131 -9.47 13.17 18.32
N SER A 132 -10.43 13.06 17.40
CA SER A 132 -11.00 14.17 16.62
C SER A 132 -10.09 15.17 15.88
N ASN A 133 -8.94 14.75 15.34
CA ASN A 133 -8.30 15.48 14.22
C ASN A 133 -7.58 14.49 13.28
N THR A 134 -8.22 14.20 12.15
CA THR A 134 -7.66 13.40 11.06
C THR A 134 -6.73 14.26 10.20
N GLU A 135 -5.52 14.53 10.69
CA GLU A 135 -4.41 14.85 9.78
C GLU A 135 -3.83 13.54 9.24
N LEU A 136 -3.50 13.50 7.95
CA LEU A 136 -2.89 12.33 7.33
C LEU A 136 -1.52 12.06 7.97
N PRO A 137 -1.15 10.79 8.23
CA PRO A 137 0.06 10.40 8.97
C PRO A 137 1.39 10.63 8.21
N ILE A 138 1.36 11.36 7.10
CA ILE A 138 2.47 11.49 6.15
C ILE A 138 2.66 12.98 5.79
N ARG A 139 3.86 13.50 6.05
CA ARG A 139 4.38 14.72 5.39
C ARG A 139 5.61 14.35 4.57
N LEU A 140 5.61 14.75 3.30
CA LEU A 140 6.82 14.71 2.47
C LEU A 140 7.76 15.83 2.92
N VAL A 141 9.05 15.51 3.04
CA VAL A 141 10.14 16.47 3.13
C VAL A 141 10.90 16.39 1.81
N GLN A 142 11.10 17.52 1.16
CA GLN A 142 11.92 17.60 -0.03
C GLN A 142 13.37 17.83 0.43
N ASP A 143 14.31 17.06 -0.10
CA ASP A 143 15.74 17.29 0.12
C ASP A 143 16.22 18.59 -0.54
#